data_AF-A0A3B9JP93-F1
#
_entry.id   AF-A0A3B9JP93-F1
#
_cell.length_a   1.000
_cell.length_b   1.000
_cell.length_c   1.000
_cell.angle_alpha   90.00
_cell.angle_beta   90.00
_cell.angle_gamma   90.00
#
_symmetry.space_group_name_H-M   'P 1'
#
loop_
_entity.id
_entity.type
_entity.pdbx_description
1 polymer ?
#
loop_
_entity_poly.entity_id
_entity_poly.type
_entity_poly.pdbx_seq_one_letter_code
_entity_poly.pdbx_strand_id
1 'polypeptide(L)'
;GMHRLGLSTNEYKECLPLLKDNPLVKVACVMSHFACADEIGHPMNKAQLNNFKELTTKTNNRSMANSAAILSQAETAFDFVRPGIMLYGASPFNTPNNQLKPVMTLSAPILSIKTLQAGESVGYGATWIADKDITLAVVGIGYGDGYPRHAKNGTPVLINGILCPLIGRVSMDLICVDISSTKASIGDNAVLWGDEQLRVEVVANNSDTISYELLTGLSNRVSFTSVP
;
A
#
# COMPACT_ATOMS: atom_id res chain seq x y z
N GLY A 1 10.23 21.96 4.46
CA GLY A 1 9.56 20.79 5.04
C GLY A 1 9.81 19.61 4.15
N MET A 2 8.90 19.31 3.22
CA MET A 2 9.06 18.19 2.28
C MET A 2 10.07 18.46 1.15
N HIS A 3 10.29 19.74 0.79
CA HIS A 3 11.24 20.16 -0.25
C HIS A 3 11.07 19.48 -1.62
N ARG A 4 9.80 19.23 -2.01
CA ARG A 4 9.45 18.64 -3.31
C ARG A 4 8.79 19.64 -4.25
N LEU A 5 7.73 20.29 -3.79
CA LEU A 5 6.98 21.32 -4.50
C LEU A 5 6.49 22.40 -3.53
N GLY A 6 6.08 23.54 -4.08
CA GLY A 6 5.52 24.66 -3.34
C GLY A 6 6.51 25.79 -3.13
N LEU A 7 5.99 26.91 -2.62
CA LEU A 7 6.78 28.09 -2.30
C LEU A 7 7.54 27.89 -0.98
N SER A 8 8.75 28.44 -0.90
CA SER A 8 9.44 28.66 0.36
C SER A 8 8.66 29.65 1.23
N THR A 9 9.02 29.73 2.52
CA THR A 9 8.43 30.69 3.47
C THR A 9 8.55 32.14 2.98
N ASN A 10 9.69 32.51 2.37
CA ASN A 10 9.92 33.87 1.87
C ASN A 10 9.09 34.13 0.62
N GLU A 11 9.15 33.23 -0.37
CA GLU A 11 8.34 33.34 -1.60
C GLU A 11 6.85 33.39 -1.28
N TYR A 12 6.37 32.60 -0.32
CA TYR A 12 4.96 32.64 0.08
C TYR A 12 4.55 34.02 0.63
N LYS A 13 5.39 34.65 1.46
CA LYS A 13 5.15 35.99 2.02
C LYS A 13 5.11 37.05 0.93
N GLU A 14 5.90 36.90 -0.12
CA GLU A 14 5.95 37.82 -1.26
C GLU A 14 4.79 37.58 -2.25
N CYS A 15 4.45 36.33 -2.56
CA CYS A 15 3.46 35.98 -3.57
C CYS A 15 2.02 36.19 -3.08
N LEU A 16 1.70 35.88 -1.82
CA LEU A 16 0.31 35.89 -1.36
C LEU A 16 -0.36 37.28 -1.48
N PRO A 17 0.30 38.40 -1.12
CA PRO A 17 -0.27 39.74 -1.36
C PRO A 17 -0.55 40.01 -2.84
N LEU A 18 0.40 39.67 -3.73
CA LEU A 18 0.26 39.86 -5.18
C LEU A 18 -0.94 39.10 -5.77
N LEU A 19 -1.24 37.91 -5.24
CA LEU A 19 -2.38 37.11 -5.67
C LEU A 19 -3.72 37.62 -5.11
N LYS A 20 -3.72 38.26 -3.94
CA LYS A 20 -4.94 38.81 -3.34
C LYS A 20 -5.47 40.02 -4.10
N ASP A 21 -4.57 40.86 -4.61
CA ASP A 21 -4.92 42.08 -5.34
C ASP A 21 -5.14 41.83 -6.84
N ASN A 22 -5.03 40.57 -7.29
CA ASN A 22 -5.16 40.21 -8.69
C ASN A 22 -6.63 39.96 -9.06
N PRO A 23 -7.23 40.73 -9.99
CA PRO A 23 -8.64 40.56 -10.36
C PRO A 23 -8.93 39.28 -11.16
N LEU A 24 -7.89 38.63 -11.70
CA LEU A 24 -8.01 37.40 -12.49
C LEU A 24 -7.85 36.13 -11.65
N VAL A 25 -7.37 36.24 -10.41
CA VAL A 25 -7.05 35.08 -9.56
C VAL A 25 -7.73 35.21 -8.21
N LYS A 26 -8.45 34.16 -7.81
CA LYS A 26 -9.00 34.03 -6.46
C LYS A 26 -8.24 32.95 -5.70
N VAL A 27 -7.60 33.33 -4.60
CA VAL A 27 -6.95 32.36 -3.71
C VAL A 27 -8.02 31.55 -2.96
N ALA A 28 -8.28 30.33 -3.43
CA ALA A 28 -9.30 29.46 -2.83
C ALA A 28 -8.81 28.73 -1.57
N CYS A 29 -7.52 28.36 -1.54
CA CYS A 29 -6.92 27.59 -0.45
C CYS A 29 -5.41 27.78 -0.41
N VAL A 30 -4.83 27.75 0.79
CA VAL A 30 -3.39 27.53 1.00
C VAL A 30 -3.17 26.07 1.39
N MET A 31 -2.25 25.41 0.69
CA MET A 31 -2.03 23.97 0.84
C MET A 31 -0.58 23.65 1.16
N SER A 32 -0.38 22.68 2.06
CA SER A 32 0.91 22.04 2.33
C SER A 32 0.74 20.53 2.51
N HIS A 33 1.82 19.78 2.73
CA HIS A 33 1.79 18.33 2.91
C HIS A 33 2.82 17.87 3.95
N PHE A 34 2.42 16.94 4.82
CA PHE A 34 3.34 16.31 5.76
C PHE A 34 4.30 15.37 5.06
N ALA A 35 5.54 15.34 5.54
CA ALA A 35 6.59 14.47 5.02
C ALA A 35 6.74 13.16 5.82
N CYS A 36 6.47 13.17 7.12
CA CYS A 36 6.64 12.02 8.02
C CYS A 36 5.40 11.78 8.90
N ALA A 37 4.19 12.06 8.39
CA ALA A 37 2.97 11.90 9.20
C ALA A 37 2.65 10.44 9.55
N ASP A 38 3.24 9.50 8.83
CA ASP A 38 3.26 8.06 9.09
C ASP A 38 4.19 7.67 10.26
N GLU A 39 5.16 8.52 10.61
CA GLU A 39 5.99 8.37 11.80
C GLU A 39 5.42 9.21 12.96
N ILE A 40 4.59 8.58 13.80
CA ILE A 40 3.95 9.25 14.94
C ILE A 40 5.02 9.81 15.89
N GLY A 41 4.94 11.11 16.17
CA GLY A 41 5.90 11.80 17.04
C GLY A 41 7.15 12.33 16.34
N HIS A 42 7.33 12.10 15.04
CA HIS A 42 8.48 12.62 14.31
C HIS A 42 8.54 14.17 14.42
N PRO A 43 9.68 14.77 14.82
CA PRO A 43 9.77 16.20 15.14
C PRO A 43 9.42 17.11 13.96
N MET A 44 9.64 16.65 12.73
CA MET A 44 9.27 17.38 11.53
C MET A 44 7.75 17.61 11.41
N ASN A 45 6.90 16.74 11.96
CA ASN A 45 5.46 16.94 11.91
C ASN A 45 5.07 18.21 12.67
N LYS A 46 5.57 18.37 13.90
CA LYS A 46 5.36 19.58 14.69
C LYS A 46 5.97 20.82 14.01
N ALA A 47 7.18 20.71 13.47
CA ALA A 47 7.83 21.81 12.77
C ALA A 47 7.04 22.28 11.52
N GLN A 48 6.58 21.34 10.68
CA GLN A 48 5.76 21.64 9.51
C GLN A 48 4.43 22.27 9.91
N LEU A 49 3.77 21.75 10.95
CA LEU A 49 2.49 22.26 11.43
C LEU A 49 2.62 23.67 11.99
N ASN A 50 3.66 23.94 12.78
CA ASN A 50 3.92 25.27 13.34
C ASN A 50 4.19 26.29 12.24
N ASN A 51 5.08 25.98 11.30
CA ASN A 51 5.36 26.88 10.18
C ASN A 51 4.12 27.13 9.32
N PHE A 52 3.30 26.11 9.08
CA PHE A 52 2.04 26.27 8.35
C PHE A 52 1.04 27.17 9.09
N LYS A 53 0.91 27.01 10.41
CA LYS A 53 0.05 27.87 11.26
C LYS A 53 0.56 29.32 11.33
N GLU A 54 1.88 29.53 11.35
CA GLU A 54 2.47 30.87 11.35
C GLU A 54 2.22 31.60 10.02
N LEU A 55 2.33 30.88 8.89
CA LEU A 55 2.17 31.46 7.56
C LEU A 55 0.71 31.63 7.13
N THR A 56 -0.22 30.86 7.69
CA THR A 56 -1.62 30.86 7.25
C THR A 56 -2.54 31.52 8.26
N THR A 57 -3.38 32.41 7.77
CA THR A 57 -4.48 33.02 8.54
C THR A 57 -5.78 32.29 8.25
N LYS A 58 -6.80 32.48 9.10
CA LYS A 58 -8.15 31.94 8.87
C LYS A 58 -8.91 32.60 7.71
N THR A 59 -8.32 33.60 7.03
CA THR A 59 -8.98 34.30 5.93
C THR A 59 -8.98 33.51 4.63
N ASN A 60 -8.08 32.53 4.50
CA ASN A 60 -8.05 31.59 3.39
C ASN A 60 -8.40 30.20 3.92
N ASN A 61 -9.04 29.36 3.11
CA ASN A 61 -9.13 27.94 3.43
C ASN A 61 -7.73 27.33 3.52
N ARG A 62 -7.55 26.33 4.37
CA ARG A 62 -6.29 25.67 4.63
C ARG A 62 -6.42 24.16 4.45
N SER A 63 -5.41 23.55 3.86
CA SER A 63 -5.34 22.09 3.71
C SER A 63 -3.94 21.57 3.92
N MET A 64 -3.80 20.60 4.83
CA MET A 64 -2.49 20.01 5.13
C MET A 64 -2.54 18.51 5.33
N ALA A 65 -3.58 18.00 6.02
CA ALA A 65 -3.68 16.62 6.41
C ALA A 65 -3.84 15.67 5.21
N ASN A 66 -2.90 14.74 5.09
CA ASN A 66 -3.00 13.52 4.28
C ASN A 66 -3.58 12.38 5.13
N SER A 67 -3.74 11.18 4.57
CA SER A 67 -4.31 10.03 5.31
C SER A 67 -3.66 9.79 6.67
N ALA A 68 -2.33 9.86 6.77
CA ALA A 68 -1.61 9.63 8.02
C ALA A 68 -1.90 10.71 9.07
N ALA A 69 -1.93 11.98 8.67
CA ALA A 69 -2.25 13.09 9.56
C ALA A 69 -3.73 13.09 9.99
N ILE A 70 -4.65 12.67 9.11
CA ILE A 70 -6.07 12.50 9.45
C ILE A 70 -6.23 11.48 10.59
N LEU A 71 -5.48 10.38 10.55
CA LEU A 71 -5.57 9.32 11.55
C LEU A 71 -4.76 9.59 12.83
N SER A 72 -3.68 10.38 12.76
CA SER A 72 -2.76 10.59 13.89
C SER A 72 -2.89 11.95 14.60
N GLN A 73 -3.42 12.97 13.92
CA GLN A 73 -3.36 14.37 14.39
C GLN A 73 -4.65 15.13 14.05
N ALA A 74 -5.67 15.02 14.89
CA ALA A 74 -6.97 15.67 14.67
C ALA A 74 -6.87 17.19 14.50
N GLU A 75 -5.91 17.86 15.13
CA GLU A 75 -5.66 19.30 15.01
C GLU A 75 -5.15 19.76 13.64
N THR A 76 -4.84 18.80 12.75
CA THR A 76 -4.42 19.06 11.37
C THR A 76 -5.58 19.03 10.38
N ALA A 77 -6.77 18.66 10.86
CA ALA A 77 -8.03 18.84 10.13
C ALA A 77 -8.39 20.32 10.11
N PHE A 78 -7.83 21.03 9.14
CA PHE A 78 -8.17 22.40 8.81
C PHE A 78 -9.50 22.45 8.02
N ASP A 79 -9.60 23.33 7.02
CA ASP A 79 -10.81 23.52 6.22
C ASP A 79 -11.01 22.35 5.23
N PHE A 80 -9.91 21.77 4.72
CA PHE A 80 -9.95 20.56 3.88
C PHE A 80 -8.91 19.53 4.31
N VAL A 81 -9.32 18.27 4.34
CA VAL A 81 -8.44 17.08 4.45
C VAL A 81 -8.30 16.40 3.09
N ARG A 82 -7.21 15.66 2.88
CA ARG A 82 -6.89 15.01 1.60
C ARG A 82 -6.59 13.51 1.78
N PRO A 83 -7.61 12.70 2.12
CA PRO A 83 -7.44 11.26 2.27
C PRO A 83 -7.12 10.64 0.90
N GLY A 84 -6.08 9.80 0.87
CA GLY A 84 -5.67 9.03 -0.30
C GLY A 84 -5.83 7.54 0.02
N ILE A 85 -4.74 6.88 0.43
CA ILE A 85 -4.70 5.44 0.73
C ILE A 85 -5.83 4.93 1.64
N MET A 86 -6.23 5.73 2.64
CA MET A 86 -7.28 5.33 3.58
C MET A 86 -8.67 5.23 2.92
N LEU A 87 -8.91 5.92 1.81
CA LEU A 87 -10.15 5.77 1.03
C LEU A 87 -10.25 4.39 0.38
N TYR A 88 -9.10 3.75 0.11
CA TYR A 88 -9.02 2.40 -0.45
C TYR A 88 -8.92 1.33 0.63
N GLY A 89 -9.15 1.72 1.90
CA GLY A 89 -9.11 0.81 3.01
C GLY A 89 -7.73 0.44 3.50
N ALA A 90 -6.66 0.96 2.91
CA ALA A 90 -5.30 0.66 3.34
C ALA A 90 -4.78 1.71 4.33
N SER A 91 -4.12 1.23 5.37
CA SER A 91 -3.47 2.07 6.37
C SER A 91 -2.33 2.87 5.74
N PRO A 92 -2.18 4.16 6.09
CA PRO A 92 -0.98 4.91 5.75
C PRO A 92 0.22 4.55 6.63
N PHE A 93 0.04 3.65 7.59
CA PHE A 93 1.08 3.09 8.44
C PHE A 93 1.39 1.66 7.99
N ASN A 94 2.54 1.12 8.39
CA ASN A 94 2.94 -0.25 8.06
C ASN A 94 2.13 -1.34 8.79
N THR A 95 1.04 -0.99 9.47
CA THR A 95 0.17 -1.91 10.19
C THR A 95 -1.28 -1.76 9.74
N PRO A 96 -2.04 -2.87 9.60
CA PRO A 96 -3.46 -2.82 9.31
C PRO A 96 -4.24 -1.98 10.34
N ASN A 97 -5.28 -1.29 9.86
CA ASN A 97 -6.21 -0.56 10.72
C ASN A 97 -7.62 -1.15 10.56
N ASN A 98 -8.17 -1.70 11.64
CA ASN A 98 -9.48 -2.36 11.65
C ASN A 98 -10.66 -1.42 11.39
N GLN A 99 -10.46 -0.10 11.45
CA GLN A 99 -11.47 0.88 11.06
C GLN A 99 -11.54 1.08 9.53
N LEU A 100 -10.54 0.59 8.79
CA LEU A 100 -10.44 0.72 7.35
C LEU A 100 -10.80 -0.61 6.67
N LYS A 101 -11.91 -0.60 5.93
CA LYS A 101 -12.36 -1.76 5.14
C LYS A 101 -11.64 -1.79 3.81
N PRO A 102 -10.95 -2.89 3.45
CA PRO A 102 -10.19 -2.97 2.21
C PRO A 102 -11.14 -2.93 1.02
N VAL A 103 -10.78 -2.15 -0.01
CA VAL A 103 -11.63 -1.95 -1.21
C VAL A 103 -11.20 -2.85 -2.36
N MET A 104 -9.90 -3.12 -2.49
CA MET A 104 -9.35 -3.95 -3.56
C MET A 104 -8.99 -5.33 -3.04
N THR A 105 -9.53 -6.36 -3.69
CA THR A 105 -9.07 -7.74 -3.55
C THR A 105 -8.32 -8.15 -4.82
N LEU A 106 -7.07 -8.58 -4.66
CA LEU A 106 -6.31 -9.21 -5.72
C LEU A 106 -6.33 -10.72 -5.50
N SER A 107 -6.76 -11.47 -6.51
CA SER A 107 -6.77 -12.93 -6.49
C SER A 107 -6.40 -13.51 -7.85
N ALA A 108 -5.89 -14.73 -7.86
CA ALA A 108 -5.55 -15.46 -9.09
C ALA A 108 -5.83 -16.96 -8.94
N PRO A 109 -6.13 -17.67 -10.03
CA PRO A 109 -6.47 -19.09 -9.98
C PRO A 109 -5.22 -19.96 -9.75
N ILE A 110 -5.42 -21.08 -9.06
CA ILE A 110 -4.46 -22.19 -9.02
C ILE A 110 -4.47 -22.88 -10.39
N LEU A 111 -3.30 -22.96 -11.03
CA LEU A 111 -3.12 -23.57 -12.35
C LEU A 111 -2.62 -25.01 -12.28
N SER A 112 -1.87 -25.37 -11.23
CA SER A 112 -1.29 -26.70 -11.07
C SER A 112 -1.08 -27.00 -9.58
N ILE A 113 -1.21 -28.27 -9.22
CA ILE A 113 -0.88 -28.79 -7.88
C ILE A 113 0.10 -29.93 -8.06
N LYS A 114 1.17 -29.94 -7.25
CA LYS A 114 2.24 -30.93 -7.32
C LYS A 114 2.67 -31.35 -5.92
N THR A 115 3.13 -32.60 -5.80
CA THR A 115 3.89 -33.04 -4.64
C THR A 115 5.36 -32.74 -4.89
N LEU A 116 6.04 -32.25 -3.85
CA LEU A 116 7.48 -32.01 -3.85
C LEU A 116 8.07 -32.78 -2.68
N GLN A 117 9.14 -33.53 -2.94
CA GLN A 117 9.79 -34.39 -1.95
C GLN A 117 10.78 -33.59 -1.11
N ALA A 118 11.06 -34.08 0.10
CA ALA A 118 12.12 -33.54 0.94
C ALA A 118 13.46 -33.46 0.18
N GLY A 119 14.15 -32.33 0.29
CA GLY A 119 15.42 -32.05 -0.39
C GLY A 119 15.29 -31.45 -1.79
N GLU A 120 14.09 -31.42 -2.39
CA GLU A 120 13.87 -30.75 -3.68
C GLU A 120 13.70 -29.23 -3.50
N SER A 121 14.03 -28.47 -4.55
CA SER A 121 14.00 -27.00 -4.52
C SER A 121 12.90 -26.41 -5.41
N VAL A 122 12.53 -25.15 -5.14
CA VAL A 122 11.47 -24.44 -5.89
C VAL A 122 11.99 -23.15 -6.53
N GLY A 123 11.68 -23.00 -7.82
CA GLY A 123 11.83 -21.75 -8.56
C GLY A 123 13.27 -21.36 -8.89
N TYR A 124 13.44 -20.12 -9.36
CA TYR A 124 14.74 -19.63 -9.84
C TYR A 124 15.79 -19.54 -8.73
N GLY A 125 16.98 -20.05 -9.02
CA GLY A 125 18.13 -19.98 -8.12
C GLY A 125 18.04 -20.91 -6.91
N ALA A 126 17.05 -21.82 -6.86
CA ALA A 126 16.89 -22.83 -5.82
C ALA A 126 16.97 -22.25 -4.39
N THR A 127 16.41 -21.05 -4.18
CA THR A 127 16.52 -20.31 -2.91
C THR A 127 15.63 -20.85 -1.80
N TRP A 128 14.79 -21.84 -2.10
CA TRP A 128 13.96 -22.54 -1.13
C TRP A 128 14.06 -24.05 -1.41
N ILE A 129 14.25 -24.84 -0.36
CA ILE A 129 14.39 -26.29 -0.40
C ILE A 129 13.40 -26.87 0.62
N ALA A 130 12.68 -27.90 0.22
CA ALA A 130 11.74 -28.62 1.06
C ALA A 130 12.48 -29.37 2.17
N ASP A 131 12.08 -29.15 3.42
CA ASP A 131 12.57 -29.89 4.59
C ASP A 131 11.83 -31.22 4.79
N LYS A 132 10.63 -31.34 4.20
CA LYS A 132 9.76 -32.52 4.20
C LYS A 132 8.97 -32.58 2.90
N ASP A 133 8.28 -33.68 2.67
CA ASP A 133 7.33 -33.78 1.56
C ASP A 133 6.20 -32.76 1.75
N ILE A 134 5.93 -31.97 0.71
CA ILE A 134 4.87 -30.95 0.71
C ILE A 134 3.98 -31.07 -0.53
N THR A 135 2.80 -30.47 -0.44
CA THR A 135 1.95 -30.20 -1.61
C THR A 135 2.06 -28.72 -1.95
N LEU A 136 2.44 -28.40 -3.18
CA LEU A 136 2.54 -27.03 -3.66
C LEU A 136 1.49 -26.72 -4.73
N ALA A 137 0.97 -25.50 -4.69
CA ALA A 137 0.16 -24.91 -5.74
C ALA A 137 1.00 -23.93 -6.57
N VAL A 138 0.81 -23.96 -7.89
CA VAL A 138 1.28 -22.93 -8.82
C VAL A 138 0.10 -22.01 -9.11
N VAL A 139 0.25 -20.73 -8.76
CA VAL A 139 -0.80 -19.71 -8.92
C VAL A 139 -0.46 -18.83 -10.13
N GLY A 140 -1.47 -18.53 -10.95
CA GLY A 140 -1.36 -17.74 -12.18
C GLY A 140 -1.22 -16.24 -11.95
N ILE A 141 -0.21 -15.83 -11.19
CA ILE A 141 0.14 -14.43 -11.00
C ILE A 141 1.66 -14.29 -10.81
N GLY A 142 2.22 -13.18 -11.29
CA GLY A 142 3.62 -12.86 -11.05
C GLY A 142 3.92 -11.36 -11.17
N TYR A 143 5.20 -11.03 -11.28
CA TYR A 143 5.62 -9.63 -11.35
C TYR A 143 5.23 -8.92 -12.66
N GLY A 144 4.89 -9.66 -13.71
CA GLY A 144 4.30 -9.12 -14.93
C GLY A 144 2.89 -8.56 -14.71
N ASP A 145 2.20 -9.01 -13.67
CA ASP A 145 0.86 -8.56 -13.28
C ASP A 145 0.92 -7.43 -12.24
N GLY A 146 2.11 -7.20 -11.65
CA GLY A 146 2.35 -6.23 -10.59
C GLY A 146 2.56 -6.85 -9.21
N TYR A 147 2.57 -8.18 -9.08
CA TYR A 147 2.91 -8.83 -7.81
C TYR A 147 4.40 -8.63 -7.46
N PRO A 148 4.78 -8.29 -6.22
CA PRO A 148 6.15 -7.88 -5.91
C PRO A 148 7.15 -9.03 -6.13
N ARG A 149 8.09 -8.83 -7.07
CA ARG A 149 9.14 -9.82 -7.37
C ARG A 149 9.98 -10.19 -6.13
N HIS A 150 10.14 -9.23 -5.23
CA HIS A 150 10.96 -9.34 -4.01
C HIS A 150 10.17 -9.87 -2.79
N ALA A 151 8.91 -10.32 -2.98
CA ALA A 151 8.17 -11.01 -1.92
C ALA A 151 9.01 -12.18 -1.36
N LYS A 152 9.19 -12.19 -0.04
CA LYS A 152 10.03 -13.18 0.64
C LYS A 152 9.32 -14.53 0.74
N ASN A 153 10.09 -15.61 0.86
CA ASN A 153 9.54 -16.90 1.30
C ASN A 153 8.77 -16.70 2.60
N GLY A 154 7.60 -17.32 2.72
CA GLY A 154 6.69 -17.13 3.85
C GLY A 154 5.68 -16.00 3.67
N THR A 155 5.76 -15.19 2.60
CA THR A 155 4.72 -14.19 2.29
C THR A 155 3.36 -14.89 2.21
N PRO A 156 2.34 -14.48 2.98
CA PRO A 156 1.09 -15.21 3.06
C PRO A 156 0.24 -15.03 1.81
N VAL A 157 -0.44 -16.11 1.42
CA VAL A 157 -1.46 -16.18 0.37
C VAL A 157 -2.66 -16.92 0.95
N LEU A 158 -3.87 -16.37 0.83
CA LEU A 158 -5.07 -16.95 1.40
C LEU A 158 -5.75 -17.89 0.40
N ILE A 159 -5.84 -19.19 0.72
CA ILE A 159 -6.46 -20.21 -0.14
C ILE A 159 -7.48 -20.99 0.70
N ASN A 160 -8.73 -20.99 0.26
CA ASN A 160 -9.85 -21.68 0.94
C ASN A 160 -9.94 -21.35 2.45
N GLY A 161 -9.71 -20.09 2.81
CA GLY A 161 -9.76 -19.60 4.20
C GLY A 161 -8.51 -19.90 5.04
N ILE A 162 -7.45 -20.47 4.44
CA ILE A 162 -6.20 -20.80 5.14
C ILE A 162 -5.05 -19.96 4.57
N LEU A 163 -4.24 -19.37 5.44
CA LEU A 163 -3.01 -18.67 5.05
C LEU A 163 -1.92 -19.69 4.75
N CYS A 164 -1.45 -19.68 3.50
CA CYS A 164 -0.44 -20.57 2.95
C CYS A 164 0.80 -19.75 2.57
N PRO A 165 2.03 -20.22 2.86
CA PRO A 165 3.23 -19.45 2.58
C PRO A 165 3.66 -19.56 1.12
N LEU A 166 4.04 -18.42 0.53
CA LEU A 166 4.80 -18.37 -0.72
C LEU A 166 6.16 -19.06 -0.54
N ILE A 167 6.56 -19.87 -1.52
CA ILE A 167 7.83 -20.60 -1.54
C ILE A 167 8.56 -20.42 -2.87
N GLY A 168 9.87 -20.20 -2.80
CA GLY A 168 10.69 -19.87 -3.97
C GLY A 168 10.47 -18.44 -4.46
N ARG A 169 11.16 -18.08 -5.55
CA ARG A 169 11.06 -16.73 -6.13
C ARG A 169 9.78 -16.53 -6.92
N VAL A 170 9.20 -15.33 -6.82
CA VAL A 170 8.16 -14.84 -7.74
C VAL A 170 8.71 -14.76 -9.16
N SER A 171 8.02 -15.41 -10.09
CA SER A 171 8.34 -15.38 -11.54
C SER A 171 7.50 -14.33 -12.27
N MET A 172 7.69 -14.19 -13.58
CA MET A 172 6.96 -13.17 -14.36
C MET A 172 5.45 -13.40 -14.29
N ASP A 173 5.03 -14.65 -14.40
CA ASP A 173 3.61 -15.00 -14.56
C ASP A 173 3.12 -15.97 -13.48
N LEU A 174 4.01 -16.47 -12.61
CA LEU A 174 3.71 -17.56 -11.66
C LEU A 174 4.36 -17.33 -10.29
N ILE A 175 3.64 -17.76 -9.25
CA ILE A 175 4.17 -17.99 -7.90
C ILE A 175 3.91 -19.43 -7.47
N CYS A 176 4.71 -19.92 -6.52
CA CYS A 176 4.51 -21.20 -5.87
C CYS A 176 4.14 -20.98 -4.41
N VAL A 177 3.17 -21.76 -3.91
CA VAL A 177 2.64 -21.65 -2.55
C VAL A 177 2.59 -23.05 -1.94
N ASP A 178 3.10 -23.23 -0.71
CA ASP A 178 2.92 -24.47 0.04
C ASP A 178 1.49 -24.55 0.57
N ILE A 179 0.72 -25.49 0.06
CA ILE A 179 -0.68 -25.71 0.43
C ILE A 179 -0.86 -26.94 1.33
N SER A 180 0.21 -27.45 1.94
CA SER A 180 0.13 -28.64 2.81
C SER A 180 -0.82 -28.49 4.00
N SER A 181 -1.17 -27.25 4.38
CA SER A 181 -2.11 -26.93 5.46
C SER A 181 -3.58 -26.85 5.02
N THR A 182 -3.87 -26.98 3.73
CA THR A 182 -5.23 -26.83 3.19
C THR A 182 -5.52 -27.81 2.05
N LYS A 183 -6.81 -28.04 1.78
CA LYS A 183 -7.22 -28.74 0.57
C LYS A 183 -7.60 -27.70 -0.47
N ALA A 184 -6.93 -27.76 -1.62
CA ALA A 184 -7.21 -26.89 -2.76
C ALA A 184 -7.29 -27.71 -4.04
N SER A 185 -8.01 -27.18 -5.01
CA SER A 185 -8.17 -27.76 -6.34
C SER A 185 -7.63 -26.79 -7.40
N ILE A 186 -7.28 -27.32 -8.57
CA ILE A 186 -7.00 -26.49 -9.74
C ILE A 186 -8.27 -25.67 -10.05
N GLY A 187 -8.10 -24.37 -10.27
CA GLY A 187 -9.18 -23.41 -10.47
C GLY A 187 -9.64 -22.68 -9.21
N ASP A 188 -9.29 -23.14 -8.01
CA ASP A 188 -9.57 -22.39 -6.78
C ASP A 188 -8.82 -21.04 -6.80
N ASN A 189 -9.43 -20.02 -6.22
CA ASN A 189 -8.82 -18.69 -6.12
C ASN A 189 -7.86 -18.63 -4.92
N ALA A 190 -6.62 -18.25 -5.21
CA ALA A 190 -5.68 -17.76 -4.22
C ALA A 190 -5.86 -16.24 -4.09
N VAL A 191 -6.17 -15.76 -2.89
CA VAL A 191 -6.24 -14.33 -2.59
C VAL A 191 -4.86 -13.85 -2.14
N LEU A 192 -4.35 -12.83 -2.83
CA LEU A 192 -3.03 -12.24 -2.62
C LEU A 192 -3.11 -11.10 -1.60
N TRP A 193 -4.19 -10.31 -1.63
CA TRP A 193 -4.55 -9.34 -0.60
C TRP A 193 -6.00 -8.90 -0.75
N GLY A 194 -6.52 -8.19 0.25
CA GLY A 194 -7.83 -7.54 0.23
C GLY A 194 -8.91 -8.27 1.03
N ASP A 195 -8.57 -9.43 1.59
CA ASP A 195 -9.38 -10.10 2.61
C ASP A 195 -9.06 -9.53 4.01
N GLU A 196 -10.01 -9.63 4.95
CA GLU A 196 -9.77 -9.21 6.33
C GLU A 196 -8.60 -9.97 6.98
N GLN A 197 -8.40 -11.24 6.60
CA GLN A 197 -7.30 -12.08 7.08
C GLN A 197 -5.98 -11.80 6.37
N LEU A 198 -6.02 -11.22 5.16
CA LEU A 198 -4.83 -10.93 4.36
C LEU A 198 -4.86 -9.51 3.80
N ARG A 199 -4.44 -8.60 4.68
CA ARG A 199 -4.35 -7.17 4.43
C ARG A 199 -3.12 -6.84 3.56
N VAL A 200 -3.24 -5.87 2.65
CA VAL A 200 -2.15 -5.49 1.73
C VAL A 200 -0.89 -5.02 2.47
N GLU A 201 -1.05 -4.43 3.66
CA GLU A 201 0.03 -4.03 4.55
C GLU A 201 0.91 -5.22 4.96
N VAL A 202 0.32 -6.40 5.16
CA VAL A 202 1.05 -7.62 5.51
C VAL A 202 1.94 -8.05 4.35
N VAL A 203 1.42 -8.01 3.12
CA VAL A 203 2.18 -8.34 1.91
C VAL A 203 3.28 -7.32 1.65
N ALA A 204 3.00 -6.04 1.83
CA ALA A 204 3.96 -4.95 1.68
C ALA A 204 5.15 -5.12 2.63
N ASN A 205 4.89 -5.42 3.91
CA ASN A 205 5.93 -5.68 4.90
C ASN A 205 6.78 -6.93 4.56
N ASN A 206 6.15 -7.99 4.05
CA ASN A 206 6.86 -9.19 3.59
C ASN A 206 7.61 -9.00 2.25
N SER A 207 7.48 -7.82 1.67
CA SER A 207 8.06 -7.43 0.39
C SER A 207 8.95 -6.18 0.52
N ASP A 208 9.28 -5.70 1.72
CA ASP A 208 10.10 -4.48 1.89
C ASP A 208 9.61 -3.27 1.08
N THR A 209 8.29 -3.12 0.95
CA THR A 209 7.62 -2.04 0.20
C THR A 209 6.44 -1.50 1.01
N ILE A 210 5.65 -0.60 0.42
CA ILE A 210 4.49 0.05 1.00
C ILE A 210 3.21 -0.31 0.23
N SER A 211 2.08 -0.27 0.91
CA SER A 211 0.75 -0.54 0.33
C SER A 211 0.44 0.33 -0.88
N TYR A 212 0.95 1.56 -0.94
CA TYR A 212 0.80 2.44 -2.10
C TYR A 212 1.39 1.81 -3.36
N GLU A 213 2.60 1.25 -3.29
CA GLU A 213 3.27 0.64 -4.44
C GLU A 213 2.48 -0.60 -4.92
N LEU A 214 2.03 -1.45 -4.00
CA LEU A 214 1.27 -2.64 -4.36
C LEU A 214 -0.08 -2.32 -5.01
N LEU A 215 -0.84 -1.39 -4.43
CA LEU A 215 -2.18 -1.06 -4.94
C LEU A 215 -2.14 -0.27 -6.25
N THR A 216 -1.04 0.44 -6.54
CA THR A 216 -0.90 1.26 -7.76
C THR A 216 -0.01 0.63 -8.82
N GLY A 217 0.73 -0.43 -8.49
CA GLY A 217 1.69 -1.11 -9.35
C GLY A 217 1.13 -2.26 -10.20
N LEU A 218 -0.20 -2.45 -10.20
CA LEU A 218 -0.83 -3.47 -11.04
C LEU A 218 -0.72 -3.11 -12.53
N SER A 219 -0.44 -4.12 -13.35
CA SER A 219 -0.30 -3.94 -14.80
C SER A 219 -1.63 -4.13 -15.53
N ASN A 220 -1.65 -3.78 -16.82
CA ASN A 220 -2.82 -3.96 -17.69
C ASN A 220 -3.17 -5.45 -17.96
N ARG A 221 -2.38 -6.41 -17.46
CA ARG A 221 -2.71 -7.84 -17.53
C ARG A 221 -3.80 -8.23 -16.53
N VAL A 222 -3.93 -7.48 -15.44
CA VAL A 222 -4.94 -7.72 -14.41
C VAL A 222 -6.30 -7.23 -14.89
N SER A 223 -7.30 -8.10 -14.79
CA SER A 223 -8.70 -7.74 -15.08
C SER A 223 -9.35 -7.11 -13.86
N PHE A 224 -9.98 -5.95 -14.03
CA PHE A 224 -10.69 -5.25 -12.97
C PHE A 224 -12.19 -5.52 -13.05
N THR A 225 -12.77 -6.01 -11.96
CA THR A 225 -14.21 -6.21 -11.82
C THR A 225 -14.71 -5.45 -10.60
N SER A 226 -15.76 -4.65 -10.77
CA SER A 226 -16.45 -4.00 -9.64
C SER A 226 -17.50 -4.96 -9.09
N VAL A 227 -17.45 -5.21 -7.80
CA VAL A 227 -18.47 -5.99 -7.08
C VAL A 227 -19.44 -5.00 -6.42
N PRO A 228 -20.77 -5.21 -6.51
CA PRO A 228 -21.78 -4.33 -5.92
C PRO A 228 -21.65 -4.15 -4.41
#